data_AF-A0A2V7RQA0-F1
#
_entry.id   AF-A0A2V7RQA0-F1
#
_cell.length_a   1.000
_cell.length_b   1.000
_cell.length_c   1.000
_cell.angle_alpha   90.00
_cell.angle_beta   90.00
_cell.angle_gamma   90.00
#
_symmetry.space_group_name_H-M   'P 1'
#
loop_
_entity.id
_entity.type
_entity.pdbx_description
1 polymer ?
#
loop_
_entity_poly.entity_id
_entity_poly.type
_entity_poly.pdbx_seq_one_letter_code
_entity_poly.pdbx_strand_id
1 'polypeptide(L)'
;VRRDLISELEPNVVSWMAVKGSDDFRRLVDYDLTWRDDARRFEFITLPFQDFAGMNASLELIHESGPKAIADHVAVLADIIVLWASRLPNVELVTPSVPKHRAGIVALRMRNAAAVSEALTAANVSHSLREGSIRLSPHFYNTREEIRCALAVIEDALSS
;
A
#
# COMPACT_ATOMS: atom_id res chain seq x y z
N VAL A 1 2.39 -7.68 16.57
CA VAL A 1 2.88 -8.89 17.29
C VAL A 1 1.68 -9.62 17.86
N ARG A 2 1.54 -10.94 17.67
CA ARG A 2 0.45 -11.68 18.35
C ARG A 2 0.67 -11.61 19.86
N ARG A 3 -0.39 -11.46 20.65
CA ARG A 3 -0.28 -11.13 22.09
C ARG A 3 0.53 -12.17 22.87
N ASP A 4 0.33 -13.45 22.57
CA ASP A 4 1.05 -14.61 23.12
C ASP A 4 2.57 -14.52 22.92
N LEU A 5 3.02 -13.92 21.83
CA LEU A 5 4.45 -13.84 21.49
C LEU A 5 5.15 -12.63 22.13
N ILE A 6 4.41 -11.66 22.67
CA ILE A 6 5.01 -10.41 23.18
C ILE A 6 5.94 -10.69 24.36
N SER A 7 5.56 -11.60 25.25
CA SER A 7 6.36 -11.99 26.42
C SER A 7 7.58 -12.85 26.07
N GLU A 8 7.53 -13.58 24.96
CA GLU A 8 8.59 -14.47 24.51
C GLU A 8 9.67 -13.76 23.69
N LEU A 9 9.35 -12.59 23.13
CA LEU A 9 10.24 -11.82 22.26
C LEU A 9 10.97 -10.71 23.02
N GLU A 10 12.28 -10.65 22.84
CA GLU A 10 13.12 -9.55 23.30
C GLU A 10 13.34 -8.52 22.16
N PRO A 11 13.20 -7.20 22.43
CA PRO A 11 13.49 -6.18 21.44
C PRO A 11 14.99 -6.14 21.10
N ASN A 12 15.35 -6.43 19.85
CA ASN A 12 16.74 -6.29 19.36
C ASN A 12 17.24 -4.84 19.37
N VAL A 13 16.30 -3.90 19.26
CA VAL A 13 16.57 -2.47 19.28
C VAL A 13 15.77 -1.87 20.43
N VAL A 14 16.46 -1.19 21.33
CA VAL A 14 15.90 -0.70 22.60
C VAL A 14 15.70 0.80 22.57
N SER A 15 14.66 1.27 23.25
CA SER A 15 14.35 2.70 23.40
C SER A 15 13.87 2.99 24.82
N TRP A 16 14.05 4.22 25.28
CA TRP A 16 13.57 4.67 26.58
C TRP A 16 12.04 4.56 26.71
N MET A 17 11.27 4.66 25.62
CA MET A 17 9.82 4.48 25.64
C MET A 17 9.37 3.02 25.87
N ALA A 18 10.27 2.05 25.65
CA ALA A 18 9.97 0.62 25.76
C ALA A 18 9.91 0.11 27.20
N VAL A 19 10.41 0.88 28.17
CA VAL A 19 10.48 0.51 29.59
C VAL A 19 9.34 1.12 30.39
N LYS A 20 9.04 0.52 31.55
CA LYS A 20 8.01 1.01 32.47
C LYS A 20 8.44 2.33 33.12
N GLY A 21 7.48 3.21 33.37
CA GLY A 21 7.72 4.49 34.07
C GLY A 21 8.46 5.55 33.25
N SER A 22 8.79 5.28 31.98
CA SER A 22 9.45 6.23 31.08
C SER A 22 8.64 7.50 30.78
N ASP A 23 7.34 7.45 31.07
CA ASP A 23 6.38 8.56 30.97
C ASP A 23 6.36 9.47 32.22
N ASP A 24 7.06 9.10 33.30
CA ASP A 24 7.26 9.98 34.46
C ASP A 24 8.54 10.82 34.31
N PHE A 25 8.38 12.00 33.70
CA PHE A 25 9.46 12.95 33.45
C PHE A 25 10.14 13.51 34.72
N ARG A 26 9.64 13.21 35.92
CA ARG A 26 10.27 13.63 37.18
C ARG A 26 11.40 12.69 37.62
N ARG A 27 11.50 11.49 37.01
CA ARG A 27 12.40 10.40 37.40
C ARG A 27 13.28 9.90 36.26
N LEU A 28 13.59 10.75 35.27
CA LEU A 28 14.33 10.36 34.06
C LEU A 28 15.74 9.81 34.31
N VAL A 29 16.32 10.08 35.47
CA VAL A 29 17.65 9.57 35.88
C VAL A 29 17.57 8.33 36.77
N ASP A 30 16.36 7.92 37.17
CA ASP A 30 16.11 6.69 37.93
C ASP A 30 15.86 5.55 36.95
N TYR A 31 16.93 4.89 36.51
CA TYR A 31 16.84 3.84 35.49
C TYR A 31 16.14 2.56 36.00
N ASP A 32 14.89 2.36 35.59
CA ASP A 32 14.18 1.07 35.62
C ASP A 32 14.06 0.54 34.19
N LEU A 33 14.85 -0.51 33.87
CA LEU A 33 14.88 -1.10 32.53
C LEU A 33 13.86 -2.23 32.34
N THR A 34 12.90 -2.35 33.26
CA THR A 34 11.82 -3.33 33.13
C THR A 34 10.97 -2.99 31.91
N TRP A 35 10.90 -3.89 30.95
CA TRP A 35 10.09 -3.72 29.75
C TRP A 35 8.60 -3.55 30.06
N ARG A 36 7.90 -2.82 29.19
CA ARG A 36 6.44 -2.85 29.15
C ARG A 36 5.95 -4.25 28.78
N ASP A 37 4.79 -4.63 29.31
CA ASP A 37 4.23 -5.99 29.15
C ASP A 37 3.45 -6.17 27.82
N ASP A 38 3.39 -5.13 27.00
CA ASP A 38 2.65 -5.09 25.74
C ASP A 38 3.53 -4.67 24.55
N ALA A 39 2.91 -4.46 23.40
CA ALA A 39 3.61 -4.15 22.16
C ALA A 39 4.46 -2.86 22.23
N ARG A 40 4.22 -1.97 23.22
CA ARG A 40 5.01 -0.75 23.41
C ARG A 40 6.47 -1.04 23.74
N ARG A 41 6.80 -2.25 24.21
CA ARG A 41 8.20 -2.67 24.37
C ARG A 41 8.99 -2.70 23.06
N PHE A 42 8.32 -2.68 21.91
CA PHE A 42 8.92 -2.60 20.58
C PHE A 42 8.86 -1.17 19.98
N GLU A 43 8.38 -0.18 20.72
CA GLU A 43 8.40 1.22 20.27
C GLU A 43 9.81 1.78 20.38
N PHE A 44 10.27 2.44 19.32
CA PHE A 44 11.67 2.80 19.17
C PHE A 44 11.96 4.28 19.45
N ILE A 45 10.96 5.15 19.43
CA ILE A 45 11.17 6.61 19.46
C ILE A 45 10.09 7.31 20.26
N THR A 46 10.38 8.53 20.70
CA THR A 46 9.35 9.50 21.05
C THR A 46 8.36 9.61 19.89
N LEU A 47 7.09 9.32 20.17
CA LEU A 47 6.09 9.17 19.12
C LEU A 47 5.91 10.48 18.33
N PRO A 48 5.89 10.44 16.99
CA PRO A 48 5.55 11.59 16.16
C PRO A 48 4.05 11.86 16.22
N PHE A 49 3.58 12.51 17.30
CA PHE A 49 2.15 12.67 17.58
C PHE A 49 1.35 13.31 16.44
N GLN A 50 1.94 14.25 15.70
CA GLN A 50 1.33 14.84 14.51
C GLN A 50 1.07 13.81 13.38
N ASP A 51 1.98 12.84 13.20
CA ASP A 51 1.82 11.79 12.18
C ASP A 51 0.73 10.80 12.61
N PHE A 52 0.63 10.51 13.92
CA PHE A 52 -0.47 9.73 14.48
C PHE A 52 -1.82 10.41 14.29
N ALA A 53 -1.91 11.73 14.43
CA ALA A 53 -3.15 12.45 14.17
C ALA A 53 -3.61 12.28 12.71
N GLY A 54 -2.69 12.43 11.74
CA GLY A 54 -2.98 12.18 10.33
C GLY A 54 -3.33 10.73 10.01
N MET A 55 -2.64 9.77 10.64
CA MET A 55 -2.94 8.35 10.51
C MET A 55 -4.33 8.01 11.06
N ASN A 56 -4.71 8.54 12.23
CA ASN A 56 -6.02 8.32 12.83
C ASN A 56 -7.15 8.81 11.92
N ALA A 57 -7.05 10.04 11.41
CA ALA A 57 -8.03 10.59 10.47
C ALA A 57 -8.12 9.75 9.18
N SER A 58 -7.00 9.24 8.68
CA SER A 58 -6.97 8.37 7.51
C SER A 58 -7.63 7.00 7.78
N LEU A 59 -7.44 6.44 8.97
CA LEU A 59 -8.08 5.19 9.39
C LEU A 59 -9.59 5.36 9.58
N GLU A 60 -10.03 6.50 10.14
CA GLU A 60 -11.45 6.85 10.23
C GLU A 60 -12.10 6.86 8.85
N LEU A 61 -11.50 7.54 7.87
CA LEU A 61 -12.01 7.55 6.49
C LEU A 61 -12.13 6.14 5.88
N ILE A 62 -11.13 5.28 6.09
CA ILE A 62 -11.14 3.89 5.62
C ILE A 62 -12.25 3.08 6.31
N HIS A 63 -12.44 3.30 7.62
CA HIS A 63 -13.48 2.62 8.39
C HIS A 63 -14.90 3.06 8.02
N GLU A 64 -15.12 4.36 7.83
CA GLU A 64 -16.39 4.93 7.35
C GLU A 64 -16.77 4.40 5.97
N SER A 65 -15.79 4.30 5.07
CA SER A 65 -15.97 3.74 3.72
C SER A 65 -16.20 2.22 3.74
N GLY A 66 -15.83 1.53 4.82
CA GLY A 66 -15.98 0.10 4.99
C GLY A 66 -14.88 -0.71 4.29
N PRO A 67 -13.95 -1.35 5.02
CA PRO A 67 -12.84 -2.11 4.42
C PRO A 67 -13.26 -3.19 3.42
N LYS A 68 -14.39 -3.85 3.66
CA LYS A 68 -14.95 -4.84 2.72
C LYS A 68 -15.43 -4.17 1.42
N ALA A 69 -16.15 -3.06 1.51
CA ALA A 69 -16.65 -2.33 0.34
C ALA A 69 -15.48 -1.77 -0.49
N ILE A 70 -14.44 -1.26 0.17
CA ILE A 70 -13.17 -0.88 -0.47
C ILE A 70 -12.55 -2.06 -1.22
N ALA A 71 -12.41 -3.22 -0.56
CA ALA A 71 -11.80 -4.40 -1.17
C ALA A 71 -12.60 -4.88 -2.40
N ASP A 72 -13.94 -4.93 -2.29
CA ASP A 72 -14.82 -5.33 -3.40
C ASP A 72 -14.72 -4.34 -4.58
N HIS A 73 -14.67 -3.03 -4.31
CA HIS A 73 -14.50 -2.00 -5.35
C HIS A 73 -13.14 -2.09 -6.04
N VAL A 74 -12.07 -2.20 -5.27
CA VAL A 74 -10.70 -2.34 -5.80
C VAL A 74 -10.54 -3.62 -6.63
N ALA A 75 -11.18 -4.71 -6.21
CA ALA A 75 -11.22 -5.95 -6.99
C ALA A 75 -11.90 -5.73 -8.36
N VAL A 76 -13.03 -5.02 -8.41
CA VAL A 76 -13.70 -4.68 -9.66
C VAL A 76 -12.82 -3.82 -10.58
N LEU A 77 -12.10 -2.84 -10.03
CA LEU A 77 -11.17 -2.02 -10.84
C LEU A 77 -10.02 -2.86 -11.40
N ALA A 78 -9.44 -3.75 -10.59
CA ALA A 78 -8.39 -4.66 -11.03
C ALA A 78 -8.91 -5.64 -12.11
N ASP A 79 -10.14 -6.13 -11.98
CA ASP A 79 -10.77 -7.02 -12.96
C ASP A 79 -10.92 -6.36 -14.33
N ILE A 80 -11.22 -5.05 -14.39
CA ILE A 80 -11.28 -4.30 -15.65
C ILE A 80 -9.92 -4.32 -16.36
N ILE A 81 -8.83 -4.06 -15.62
CA ILE A 81 -7.47 -4.06 -16.17
C ILE A 81 -7.07 -5.45 -16.66
N VAL A 82 -7.35 -6.49 -15.86
CA VAL A 82 -7.04 -7.89 -16.19
C VAL A 82 -7.82 -8.35 -17.42
N LEU A 83 -9.12 -8.04 -17.48
CA LEU A 83 -9.95 -8.39 -18.63
C LEU A 83 -9.48 -7.67 -19.90
N TRP A 84 -9.12 -6.40 -19.81
CA TRP A 84 -8.55 -5.66 -20.93
C TRP A 84 -7.25 -6.30 -21.42
N ALA A 85 -6.31 -6.62 -20.51
CA ALA A 85 -5.04 -7.24 -20.87
C ALA A 85 -5.23 -8.61 -21.54
N SER A 86 -6.21 -9.40 -21.08
CA SER A 86 -6.51 -10.72 -21.66
C SER A 86 -6.97 -10.69 -23.12
N ARG A 87 -7.38 -9.52 -23.63
CA ARG A 87 -7.85 -9.32 -25.01
C ARG A 87 -6.74 -8.89 -25.96
N LEU A 88 -5.56 -8.53 -25.44
CA LEU A 88 -4.45 -7.98 -26.23
C LEU A 88 -3.28 -8.96 -26.29
N PRO A 89 -2.91 -9.46 -27.48
CA PRO A 89 -1.84 -10.46 -27.62
C PRO A 89 -0.43 -9.90 -27.35
N ASN A 90 -0.27 -8.57 -27.41
CA ASN A 90 1.00 -7.86 -27.21
C ASN A 90 1.19 -7.34 -25.77
N VAL A 91 0.24 -7.64 -24.87
CA VAL A 91 0.32 -7.28 -23.44
C VAL A 91 0.37 -8.55 -22.61
N GLU A 92 1.48 -8.75 -21.91
CA GLU A 92 1.63 -9.83 -20.94
C GLU A 92 1.10 -9.36 -19.58
N LEU A 93 0.14 -10.10 -19.04
CA LEU A 93 -0.32 -9.89 -17.67
C LEU A 93 0.65 -10.60 -16.70
N VAL A 94 1.47 -9.82 -15.99
CA VAL A 94 2.44 -10.35 -15.00
C VAL A 94 1.75 -10.70 -13.68
N THR A 95 0.74 -9.93 -13.29
CA THR A 95 -0.08 -10.22 -12.10
C THR A 95 -0.94 -11.47 -12.33
N PRO A 96 -1.09 -12.39 -11.37
CA PRO A 96 -1.97 -13.55 -11.54
C PRO A 96 -3.40 -13.19 -11.97
N SER A 97 -3.90 -13.88 -13.00
CA SER A 97 -5.26 -13.67 -13.54
C SER A 97 -6.38 -14.22 -12.64
N VAL A 98 -6.04 -15.01 -11.63
CA VAL A 98 -6.99 -15.58 -10.67
C VAL A 98 -7.23 -14.59 -9.52
N PRO A 99 -8.48 -14.14 -9.25
CA PRO A 99 -8.77 -13.12 -8.23
C PRO A 99 -8.19 -13.42 -6.84
N LYS A 100 -8.28 -14.68 -6.36
CA LYS A 100 -7.72 -15.10 -5.06
C LYS A 100 -6.18 -15.05 -4.96
N HIS A 101 -5.49 -14.82 -6.07
CA HIS A 101 -4.02 -14.77 -6.14
C HIS A 101 -3.49 -13.39 -6.51
N ARG A 102 -4.35 -12.36 -6.55
CA ARG A 102 -3.96 -10.98 -6.83
C ARG A 102 -4.51 -9.98 -5.82
N ALA A 103 -3.82 -8.85 -5.70
CA ALA A 103 -4.27 -7.68 -4.96
C ALA A 103 -4.85 -6.63 -5.94
N GLY A 104 -5.16 -5.43 -5.42
CA GLY A 104 -5.63 -4.27 -6.20
C GLY A 104 -4.59 -3.61 -7.10
N ILE A 105 -3.44 -4.24 -7.33
CA ILE A 105 -2.36 -3.72 -8.15
C ILE A 105 -2.07 -4.68 -9.30
N VAL A 106 -2.08 -4.16 -10.52
CA VAL A 106 -1.94 -4.93 -11.75
C VAL A 106 -0.69 -4.49 -12.49
N ALA A 107 0.18 -5.45 -12.79
CA ALA A 107 1.40 -5.26 -13.56
C ALA A 107 1.22 -5.83 -14.97
N LEU A 108 1.52 -4.99 -15.97
CA LEU A 108 1.39 -5.26 -17.39
C LEU A 108 2.76 -5.11 -18.05
N ARG A 109 3.25 -6.15 -18.68
CA ARG A 109 4.51 -6.12 -19.43
C ARG A 109 4.22 -6.00 -20.92
N MET A 110 4.97 -5.13 -21.58
CA MET A 110 4.84 -4.84 -23.01
C MET A 110 6.20 -4.38 -23.55
N ARG A 111 6.45 -4.59 -24.85
CA ARG A 111 7.75 -4.26 -25.47
C ARG A 111 8.15 -2.80 -25.31
N ASN A 112 7.19 -1.89 -25.47
CA ASN A 112 7.44 -0.44 -25.47
C ASN A 112 7.04 0.22 -24.14
N ALA A 113 7.23 -0.46 -23.01
CA ALA A 113 6.76 0.01 -21.69
C ALA A 113 7.29 1.42 -21.32
N ALA A 114 8.49 1.80 -21.74
CA ALA A 114 9.02 3.15 -21.51
C ALA A 114 8.22 4.23 -22.25
N ALA A 115 7.95 4.04 -23.55
CA ALA A 115 7.15 4.98 -24.34
C ALA A 115 5.70 5.04 -23.84
N VAL A 116 5.13 3.90 -23.44
CA VAL A 116 3.80 3.85 -22.81
C VAL A 116 3.79 4.62 -21.48
N SER A 117 4.86 4.52 -20.70
CA SER A 117 5.01 5.28 -19.45
C SER A 117 5.06 6.79 -19.68
N GLU A 118 5.77 7.23 -20.73
CA GLU A 118 5.81 8.63 -21.14
C GLU A 118 4.42 9.13 -21.59
N ALA A 119 3.69 8.34 -22.39
CA ALA A 119 2.33 8.67 -22.82
C ALA A 119 1.36 8.78 -21.64
N LEU A 120 1.41 7.84 -20.69
CA LEU A 120 0.63 7.89 -19.45
C LEU A 120 0.96 9.13 -18.61
N THR A 121 2.24 9.48 -18.50
CA THR A 121 2.68 10.69 -17.79
C THR A 121 2.15 11.95 -18.47
N ALA A 122 2.24 12.03 -19.79
CA ALA A 122 1.71 13.16 -20.57
C ALA A 122 0.18 13.28 -20.44
N ALA A 123 -0.52 12.16 -20.25
CA ALA A 123 -1.95 12.12 -19.97
C ALA A 123 -2.32 12.35 -18.49
N ASN A 124 -1.35 12.72 -17.63
CA ASN A 124 -1.52 12.91 -16.19
C ASN A 124 -2.01 11.66 -15.44
N VAL A 125 -1.68 10.46 -15.93
CA VAL A 125 -1.99 9.19 -15.26
C VAL A 125 -0.82 8.81 -14.36
N SER A 126 -1.06 8.82 -13.04
CA SER A 126 -0.07 8.33 -12.06
C SER A 126 0.08 6.81 -12.15
N HIS A 127 1.30 6.34 -12.36
CA HIS A 127 1.64 4.93 -12.48
C HIS A 127 3.11 4.71 -12.09
N SER A 128 3.56 3.45 -12.12
CA SER A 128 5.01 3.16 -12.02
C SER A 128 5.47 2.22 -13.13
N LEU A 129 6.65 2.48 -13.67
CA LEU A 129 7.38 1.57 -14.56
C LEU A 129 8.44 0.83 -13.72
N ARG A 130 8.34 -0.51 -13.64
CA ARG A 130 9.29 -1.35 -12.89
C ARG A 130 9.65 -2.57 -13.71
N GLU A 131 10.94 -2.76 -13.99
CA GLU A 131 11.47 -3.93 -14.71
C GLU A 131 10.68 -4.22 -16.01
N GLY A 132 10.46 -3.17 -16.82
CA GLY A 132 9.73 -3.27 -18.09
C GLY A 132 8.22 -3.49 -17.95
N SER A 133 7.65 -3.33 -16.76
CA SER A 133 6.21 -3.49 -16.51
C SER A 133 5.57 -2.19 -16.02
N ILE A 134 4.46 -1.80 -16.65
CA ILE A 134 3.58 -0.74 -16.17
C ILE A 134 2.73 -1.29 -15.03
N ARG A 135 2.76 -0.63 -13.88
CA ARG A 135 1.97 -0.99 -12.69
C ARG A 135 0.90 0.07 -12.43
N LEU A 136 -0.35 -0.38 -12.45
CA LEU A 136 -1.53 0.40 -12.08
C LEU A 136 -2.04 -0.10 -10.72
N SER A 137 -2.18 0.80 -9.75
CA SER A 137 -2.59 0.49 -8.37
C SER A 137 -3.81 1.33 -7.96
N PRO A 138 -4.99 1.10 -8.56
CA PRO A 138 -6.18 1.83 -8.18
C PRO A 138 -6.61 1.54 -6.74
N HIS A 139 -7.32 2.51 -6.15
CA HIS A 139 -7.85 2.41 -4.80
C HIS A 139 -9.32 2.86 -4.73
N PHE A 140 -9.90 2.96 -3.52
CA PHE A 140 -11.33 3.29 -3.33
C PHE A 140 -11.77 4.63 -3.92
N TYR A 141 -10.85 5.58 -4.08
CA TYR A 141 -11.13 6.88 -4.68
C TYR A 141 -11.14 6.86 -6.21
N ASN A 142 -10.67 5.78 -6.84
CA ASN A 142 -10.64 5.68 -8.30
C ASN A 142 -11.97 5.22 -8.88
N THR A 143 -12.27 5.70 -10.08
CA THR A 143 -13.48 5.31 -10.81
C THR A 143 -13.20 4.32 -11.93
N ARG A 144 -14.22 3.59 -12.37
CA ARG A 144 -14.11 2.70 -13.55
C ARG A 144 -13.73 3.47 -14.81
N GLU A 145 -14.15 4.74 -14.90
CA GLU A 145 -13.88 5.58 -16.06
C GLU A 145 -12.41 6.01 -16.10
N GLU A 146 -11.83 6.41 -14.95
CA GLU A 146 -10.39 6.69 -14.85
C GLU A 146 -9.54 5.48 -15.29
N ILE A 147 -9.96 4.26 -14.92
CA ILE A 147 -9.28 3.04 -15.39
C ILE A 147 -9.39 2.91 -16.90
N ARG A 148 -10.57 3.11 -17.49
CA ARG A 148 -10.75 3.04 -18.95
C ARG A 148 -9.93 4.10 -19.68
N CYS A 149 -9.88 5.34 -19.16
CA CYS A 149 -9.04 6.39 -19.72
C CYS A 149 -7.56 6.01 -19.70
N ALA A 150 -7.06 5.48 -18.58
CA ALA A 150 -5.68 5.01 -18.49
C ALA A 150 -5.38 3.87 -19.48
N LEU A 151 -6.31 2.92 -19.64
CA LEU A 151 -6.16 1.81 -20.58
C LEU A 151 -6.20 2.25 -22.04
N ALA A 152 -7.06 3.23 -22.38
CA ALA A 152 -7.11 3.81 -23.72
C ALA A 152 -5.78 4.48 -24.11
N VAL A 153 -5.15 5.21 -23.18
CA VAL A 153 -3.82 5.80 -23.42
C VAL A 153 -2.77 4.72 -23.70
N ILE A 154 -2.82 3.59 -22.99
CA ILE A 154 -1.92 2.46 -23.26
C ILE A 154 -2.19 1.89 -24.65
N GLU A 155 -3.44 1.69 -25.03
CA GLU A 155 -3.84 1.14 -26.32
C GLU A 155 -3.42 2.03 -27.51
N ASP A 156 -3.60 3.35 -27.39
CA ASP A 156 -3.14 4.33 -28.38
C ASP A 156 -1.60 4.31 -28.52
N ALA A 157 -0.89 4.24 -27.38
CA ALA A 157 0.58 4.18 -27.36
C ALA A 157 1.14 2.85 -27.89
N LEU A 158 0.37 1.76 -27.85
CA LEU A 158 0.74 0.47 -28.46
C LEU A 158 0.48 0.42 -29.96
N SER A 159 -0.41 1.29 -30.47
CA SER A 159 -0.80 1.34 -31.88
C SER A 159 0.03 2.33 -32.71
N SER A 160 0.84 3.16 -32.03
CA SER A 160 1.76 4.14 -32.62
C SER A 160 3.15 3.53 -32.87
#